data_AF-A0A962QH46-F1
#
_entry.id   AF-A0A962QH46-F1
#
_cell.length_a   1.000
_cell.length_b   1.000
_cell.length_c   1.000
_cell.angle_alpha   90.00
_cell.angle_beta   90.00
_cell.angle_gamma   90.00
#
_symmetry.space_group_name_H-M   'P 1'
#
loop_
_entity.id
_entity.type
_entity.pdbx_description
1 polymer ?
#
loop_
_entity_poly.entity_id
_entity_poly.type
_entity_poly.pdbx_seq_one_letter_code
_entity_poly.pdbx_strand_id
1 'polypeptide(L)'
;GKLSFEQACSANKLLRVEVERSNGEQLQDLALVDIVLTTERYVGARALWKTDGFRELFVTFAEPHAIGMSAIAGLLAPMARNESQGVWVQLGSPDDCTRQLHAPIAPGLVLPVGIRDWRTIDAGERIALPPQGGSLALDGEREIELSPTDRVHVSLVKDAFYTVDVSAAMQQAAVQQLLLHA
;
A
#
# COMPACT_ATOMS: atom_id res chain seq x y z
N GLY A 1 16.27 1.15 -27.26
CA GLY A 1 15.07 1.39 -28.10
C GLY A 1 15.22 2.70 -28.83
N LYS A 2 14.22 3.12 -29.63
CA LYS A 2 14.22 4.45 -30.30
C LYS A 2 13.85 5.61 -29.37
N LEU A 3 13.35 5.32 -28.17
CA LEU A 3 13.06 6.30 -27.11
C LEU A 3 14.09 6.17 -25.99
N SER A 4 14.39 7.29 -25.32
CA SER A 4 15.19 7.31 -24.10
C SER A 4 14.41 6.75 -22.91
N PHE A 5 15.13 6.46 -21.82
CA PHE A 5 14.51 5.96 -20.59
C PHE A 5 13.54 6.98 -19.99
N GLU A 6 13.94 8.25 -19.93
CA GLU A 6 13.16 9.36 -19.39
C GLU A 6 11.90 9.63 -20.21
N GLN A 7 11.91 9.30 -21.51
CA GLN A 7 10.76 9.44 -22.39
C GLN A 7 9.72 8.31 -22.24
N ALA A 8 10.12 7.16 -21.70
CA ALA A 8 9.33 5.94 -21.73
C ALA A 8 9.07 5.34 -20.35
N CYS A 9 9.75 5.79 -19.29
CA CYS A 9 9.66 5.22 -17.96
C CYS A 9 9.21 6.26 -16.93
N SER A 10 8.42 5.81 -15.95
CA SER A 10 8.07 6.58 -14.76
C SER A 10 8.70 5.97 -13.52
N ALA A 11 9.20 6.83 -12.63
CA ALA A 11 9.65 6.44 -11.31
C ALA A 11 8.44 6.08 -10.43
N ASN A 12 8.58 5.04 -9.62
CA ASN A 12 7.57 4.58 -8.68
C ASN A 12 8.12 4.49 -7.27
N LYS A 13 7.21 4.52 -6.31
CA LYS A 13 7.46 4.36 -4.89
C LYS A 13 6.98 2.98 -4.41
N LEU A 14 7.55 2.51 -3.31
CA LEU A 14 7.15 1.28 -2.62
C LEU A 14 7.09 1.52 -1.11
N LEU A 15 6.49 0.59 -0.38
CA LEU A 15 6.55 0.49 1.06
C LEU A 15 7.63 -0.51 1.46
N ARG A 16 8.42 -0.17 2.46
CA ARG A 16 9.42 -1.04 3.07
C ARG A 16 9.02 -1.33 4.49
N VAL A 17 9.08 -2.59 4.88
CA VAL A 17 8.90 -3.03 6.26
C VAL A 17 10.20 -3.56 6.83
N GLU A 18 10.47 -3.21 8.07
CA GLU A 18 11.60 -3.68 8.86
C GLU A 18 11.04 -4.27 10.16
N VAL A 19 11.42 -5.50 10.49
CA VAL A 19 11.00 -6.21 11.70
C VAL A 19 12.25 -6.59 12.49
N GLU A 20 12.36 -6.07 13.70
CA GLU A 20 13.36 -6.49 14.69
C GLU A 20 12.70 -7.48 15.64
N ARG A 21 13.16 -8.74 15.59
CA ARG A 21 12.67 -9.83 16.43
C ARG A 21 13.32 -9.79 17.81
N SER A 22 12.67 -10.38 18.80
CA SER A 22 13.20 -10.44 20.18
C SER A 22 14.51 -11.23 20.33
N ASN A 23 14.83 -12.12 19.38
CA ASN A 23 16.10 -12.86 19.33
C ASN A 23 17.24 -12.05 18.69
N GLY A 24 16.99 -10.79 18.29
CA GLY A 24 17.95 -9.91 17.60
C GLY A 24 18.00 -10.09 16.08
N GLU A 25 17.22 -11.01 15.52
CA GLU A 25 17.09 -11.19 14.07
C GLU A 25 16.38 -9.98 13.44
N GLN A 26 16.88 -9.55 12.29
CA GLN A 26 16.28 -8.48 11.50
C GLN A 26 15.75 -9.05 10.19
N LEU A 27 14.47 -8.80 9.94
CA LEU A 27 13.80 -9.13 8.69
C LEU A 27 13.42 -7.85 7.97
N GLN A 28 13.62 -7.83 6.66
CA GLN A 28 13.22 -6.73 5.79
C GLN A 28 12.47 -7.27 4.58
N ASP A 29 11.38 -6.62 4.22
CA ASP A 29 10.62 -6.92 3.00
C ASP A 29 10.00 -5.64 2.42
N LEU A 30 9.38 -5.75 1.24
CA LEU A 30 8.88 -4.65 0.43
C LEU A 30 7.47 -4.98 -0.09
N ALA A 31 6.62 -3.96 -0.20
CA ALA A 31 5.32 -4.04 -0.87
C ALA A 31 5.20 -2.88 -1.88
N LEU A 32 4.72 -3.17 -3.07
CA LEU A 32 4.60 -2.17 -4.14
C LEU A 32 3.39 -1.25 -3.94
N VAL A 33 2.31 -1.80 -3.41
CA VAL A 33 1.01 -1.13 -3.31
C VAL A 33 0.64 -0.92 -1.87
N ASP A 34 0.54 -1.99 -1.08
CA ASP A 34 -0.04 -1.90 0.27
C ASP A 34 0.60 -2.84 1.29
N ILE A 35 0.61 -2.35 2.54
CA ILE A 35 0.92 -3.15 3.74
C ILE A 35 -0.25 -3.02 4.70
N VAL A 36 -0.79 -4.17 5.13
CA VAL A 36 -1.87 -4.23 6.12
C VAL A 36 -1.41 -4.99 7.35
N LEU A 37 -1.53 -4.37 8.53
CA LEU A 37 -1.36 -5.04 9.81
C LEU A 37 -2.72 -5.54 10.32
N THR A 38 -2.82 -6.84 10.56
CA THR A 38 -4.01 -7.48 11.11
C THR A 38 -3.76 -8.10 12.49
N THR A 39 -4.79 -8.21 13.31
CA THR A 39 -4.75 -8.91 14.61
C THR A 39 -4.63 -10.43 14.47
N GLU A 40 -5.08 -10.99 13.35
CA GLU A 40 -5.02 -12.42 13.09
C GLU A 40 -3.56 -12.84 12.83
N ARG A 41 -3.13 -13.95 13.42
CA ARG A 41 -1.77 -14.47 13.24
C ARG A 41 -1.57 -15.19 11.90
N TYR A 42 -2.66 -15.48 11.18
CA TYR A 42 -2.63 -16.16 9.90
C TYR A 42 -3.72 -15.60 9.01
N VAL A 43 -3.35 -14.96 7.89
CA VAL A 43 -4.32 -14.50 6.89
C VAL A 43 -4.46 -15.60 5.85
N GLY A 44 -4.99 -16.77 6.23
CA GLY A 44 -5.29 -17.80 5.23
C GLY A 44 -6.12 -17.22 4.08
N ALA A 45 -6.12 -17.83 2.89
CA ALA A 45 -6.74 -17.32 1.65
C ALA A 45 -8.26 -16.92 1.73
N ARG A 46 -8.89 -17.04 2.91
CA ARG A 46 -10.27 -16.64 3.22
C ARG A 46 -10.39 -15.44 4.18
N ALA A 47 -9.28 -14.90 4.71
CA ALA A 47 -9.31 -13.94 5.82
C ALA A 47 -9.22 -12.45 5.40
N LEU A 48 -8.83 -12.14 4.15
CA LEU A 48 -8.70 -10.75 3.66
C LEU A 48 -10.02 -9.95 3.62
N TRP A 49 -11.17 -10.60 3.78
CA TRP A 49 -12.49 -9.97 3.68
C TRP A 49 -13.06 -9.47 5.01
N LYS A 50 -12.44 -9.82 6.15
CA LYS A 50 -12.89 -9.39 7.47
C LYS A 50 -12.15 -8.12 7.88
N THR A 51 -12.81 -6.99 7.69
CA THR A 51 -12.33 -5.66 8.08
C THR A 51 -12.10 -5.51 9.58
N ASP A 52 -12.73 -6.35 10.40
CA ASP A 52 -12.68 -6.29 11.86
C ASP A 52 -11.27 -6.56 12.45
N GLY A 53 -10.39 -7.19 11.68
CA GLY A 53 -9.02 -7.50 12.10
C GLY A 53 -7.99 -6.42 11.77
N PHE A 54 -8.33 -5.42 10.95
CA PHE A 54 -7.36 -4.44 10.47
C PHE A 54 -7.02 -3.40 11.54
N ARG A 55 -5.73 -3.09 11.67
CA ARG A 55 -5.23 -2.08 12.63
C ARG A 55 -4.47 -0.95 11.95
N GLU A 56 -3.64 -1.28 10.98
CA GLU A 56 -2.83 -0.30 10.26
C GLU A 56 -2.88 -0.64 8.77
N LEU A 57 -3.09 0.36 7.93
CA LEU A 57 -3.05 0.26 6.48
C LEU A 57 -2.09 1.32 5.95
N PHE A 58 -1.13 0.89 5.16
CA PHE A 58 -0.23 1.76 4.41
C PHE A 58 -0.46 1.51 2.93
N VAL A 59 -0.58 2.57 2.14
CA VAL A 59 -0.65 2.47 0.68
C VAL A 59 0.29 3.46 0.01
N THR A 60 0.87 3.06 -1.12
CA THR A 60 1.64 3.99 -1.97
C THR A 60 0.72 4.93 -2.73
N PHE A 61 -0.45 4.49 -3.17
CA PHE A 61 -1.48 5.31 -3.83
C PHE A 61 -2.87 4.82 -3.44
N ALA A 62 -3.86 5.70 -3.58
CA ALA A 62 -5.18 5.54 -2.98
C ALA A 62 -6.24 6.00 -3.97
N GLU A 63 -6.87 5.05 -4.66
CA GLU A 63 -7.84 5.32 -5.72
C GLU A 63 -9.27 5.10 -5.18
N PRO A 64 -10.10 6.15 -5.03
CA PRO A 64 -11.44 6.02 -4.42
C PRO A 64 -12.42 5.17 -5.25
N HIS A 65 -12.09 4.93 -6.52
CA HIS A 65 -12.87 4.10 -7.44
C HIS A 65 -12.37 2.65 -7.51
N ALA A 66 -11.32 2.29 -6.75
CA ALA A 66 -10.82 0.93 -6.66
C ALA A 66 -11.69 0.06 -5.73
N ILE A 67 -11.22 -1.17 -5.48
CA ILE A 67 -11.80 -2.12 -4.52
C ILE A 67 -10.71 -2.50 -3.51
N GLY A 68 -11.08 -2.78 -2.27
CA GLY A 68 -10.19 -3.24 -1.21
C GLY A 68 -9.44 -2.09 -0.52
N MET A 69 -8.18 -2.35 -0.17
CA MET A 69 -7.31 -1.46 0.61
C MET A 69 -7.15 -0.08 -0.02
N SER A 70 -6.95 -0.02 -1.34
CA SER A 70 -6.81 1.25 -2.06
C SER A 70 -8.09 2.10 -1.99
N ALA A 71 -9.27 1.46 -1.96
CA ALA A 71 -10.54 2.17 -1.82
C ALA A 71 -10.73 2.74 -0.42
N ILE A 72 -10.36 1.98 0.63
CA ILE A 72 -10.42 2.46 2.03
C ILE A 72 -9.59 3.74 2.18
N ALA A 73 -8.33 3.69 1.76
CA ALA A 73 -7.46 4.86 1.83
C ALA A 73 -7.94 5.98 0.90
N GLY A 74 -8.37 5.64 -0.33
CA GLY A 74 -8.74 6.59 -1.37
C GLY A 74 -9.99 7.40 -1.03
N LEU A 75 -10.94 6.81 -0.31
CA LEU A 75 -12.13 7.52 0.18
C LEU A 75 -11.83 8.48 1.34
N LEU A 76 -10.69 8.34 2.01
CA LEU A 76 -10.23 9.23 3.09
C LEU A 76 -9.26 10.31 2.62
N ALA A 77 -8.31 9.91 1.77
CA ALA A 77 -7.26 10.75 1.21
C ALA A 77 -6.87 10.20 -0.18
N PRO A 78 -7.57 10.63 -1.26
CA PRO A 78 -7.21 10.24 -2.63
C PRO A 78 -5.76 10.59 -2.94
N MET A 79 -5.04 9.65 -3.57
CA MET A 79 -3.62 9.83 -3.88
C MET A 79 -3.25 9.12 -5.18
N ALA A 80 -2.68 9.87 -6.12
CA ALA A 80 -2.22 9.32 -7.38
C ALA A 80 -0.87 8.60 -7.26
N ARG A 81 -0.61 7.70 -8.21
CA ARG A 81 0.63 6.90 -8.29
C ARG A 81 1.89 7.75 -8.43
N ASN A 82 1.80 8.86 -9.16
CA ASN A 82 2.91 9.76 -9.46
C ASN A 82 3.18 10.80 -8.36
N GLU A 83 2.33 10.88 -7.33
CA GLU A 83 2.61 11.74 -6.18
C GLU A 83 3.78 11.18 -5.36
N SER A 84 4.50 12.03 -4.62
CA SER A 84 5.67 11.60 -3.85
C SER A 84 5.34 10.99 -2.48
N GLN A 85 4.09 11.14 -2.03
CA GLN A 85 3.62 10.71 -0.71
C GLN A 85 2.93 9.35 -0.78
N GLY A 86 2.61 8.79 0.38
CA GLY A 86 1.72 7.64 0.56
C GLY A 86 0.58 8.01 1.51
N VAL A 87 -0.28 7.05 1.86
CA VAL A 87 -1.30 7.23 2.89
C VAL A 87 -1.14 6.17 3.96
N TRP A 88 -1.25 6.60 5.21
CA TRP A 88 -1.37 5.73 6.37
C TRP A 88 -2.76 5.93 7.00
N VAL A 89 -3.42 4.82 7.31
CA VAL A 89 -4.73 4.78 7.96
C VAL A 89 -4.62 3.88 9.18
N GLN A 90 -5.01 4.41 10.34
CA GLN A 90 -5.21 3.62 11.54
C GLN A 90 -6.66 3.16 11.61
N LEU A 91 -6.83 1.85 11.69
CA LEU A 91 -8.10 1.13 11.58
C LEU A 91 -8.50 0.52 12.93
N GLY A 92 -9.77 0.16 13.03
CA GLY A 92 -10.26 -0.63 14.14
C GLY A 92 -11.59 -1.29 13.80
N SER A 93 -12.10 -2.09 14.74
CA SER A 93 -13.44 -2.63 14.65
C SER A 93 -14.45 -1.49 14.43
N PRO A 94 -15.41 -1.62 13.48
CA PRO A 94 -16.44 -0.61 13.25
C PRO A 94 -17.21 -0.24 14.53
N ASP A 95 -17.49 -1.22 15.39
CA ASP A 95 -18.23 -1.02 16.64
C ASP A 95 -17.46 -0.22 17.70
N ASP A 96 -16.12 -0.22 17.62
CA ASP A 96 -15.24 0.47 18.57
C ASP A 96 -14.84 1.88 18.11
N CYS A 97 -15.19 2.26 16.87
CA CYS A 97 -14.77 3.52 16.26
C CYS A 97 -15.93 4.51 16.17
N THR A 98 -15.66 5.77 16.49
CA THR A 98 -16.65 6.86 16.34
C THR A 98 -16.89 7.23 14.87
N ARG A 99 -15.96 6.87 13.99
CA ARG A 99 -16.05 7.07 12.54
C ARG A 99 -16.07 5.73 11.84
N GLN A 100 -17.00 5.58 10.91
CA GLN A 100 -17.09 4.44 10.02
C GLN A 100 -17.09 4.91 8.57
N LEU A 101 -16.35 4.21 7.73
CA LEU A 101 -16.29 4.41 6.29
C LEU A 101 -16.92 3.19 5.61
N HIS A 102 -17.88 3.41 4.71
CA HIS A 102 -18.36 2.34 3.85
C HIS A 102 -17.46 2.23 2.63
N ALA A 103 -16.68 1.15 2.55
CA ALA A 103 -15.73 0.93 1.47
C ALA A 103 -16.08 -0.34 0.66
N PRO A 104 -15.88 -0.33 -0.67
CA PRO A 104 -16.03 -1.51 -1.50
C PRO A 104 -14.86 -2.47 -1.23
N ILE A 105 -15.07 -3.50 -0.43
CA ILE A 105 -14.01 -4.46 -0.07
C ILE A 105 -13.86 -5.54 -1.14
N ALA A 106 -14.96 -5.93 -1.78
CA ALA A 106 -14.99 -6.89 -2.88
C ALA A 106 -16.07 -6.51 -3.91
N PRO A 107 -16.08 -7.10 -5.12
CA PRO A 107 -17.18 -6.93 -6.06
C PRO A 107 -18.54 -7.26 -5.43
N GLY A 108 -19.45 -6.28 -5.42
CA GLY A 108 -20.79 -6.41 -4.82
C GLY A 108 -20.83 -6.35 -3.29
N LEU A 109 -19.70 -6.08 -2.62
CA LEU A 109 -19.59 -6.09 -1.17
C LEU A 109 -19.03 -4.75 -0.65
N VAL A 110 -19.92 -3.94 -0.08
CA VAL A 110 -19.59 -2.67 0.58
C VAL A 110 -19.81 -2.85 2.08
N LEU A 111 -18.74 -2.75 2.88
CA LEU A 111 -18.76 -2.98 4.32
C LEU A 111 -18.33 -1.74 5.09
N PRO A 112 -18.84 -1.55 6.32
CA PRO A 112 -18.32 -0.53 7.22
C PRO A 112 -16.91 -0.89 7.69
N VAL A 113 -16.03 0.11 7.73
CA VAL A 113 -14.66 0.03 8.21
C VAL A 113 -14.47 1.07 9.31
N GLY A 114 -14.03 0.66 10.50
CA GLY A 114 -13.76 1.57 11.60
C GLY A 114 -12.49 2.38 11.37
N ILE A 115 -12.60 3.71 11.44
CA ILE A 115 -11.48 4.64 11.19
C ILE A 115 -11.09 5.34 12.48
N ARG A 116 -9.86 5.09 12.94
CA ARG A 116 -9.28 5.77 14.11
C ARG A 116 -8.58 7.06 13.71
N ASP A 117 -7.71 7.00 12.70
CA ASP A 117 -6.98 8.16 12.19
C ASP A 117 -6.48 7.93 10.76
N TRP A 118 -6.08 8.98 10.05
CA TRP A 118 -5.39 8.86 8.76
C TRP A 118 -4.58 10.12 8.44
N ARG A 119 -3.51 9.95 7.68
CA ARG A 119 -2.73 11.06 7.13
C ARG A 119 -1.88 10.62 5.95
N THR A 120 -1.36 11.60 5.22
CA THR A 120 -0.29 11.36 4.25
C THR A 120 1.02 11.02 4.97
N ILE A 121 1.86 10.23 4.30
CA ILE A 121 3.21 9.88 4.75
C ILE A 121 4.23 10.36 3.73
N ASP A 122 5.31 10.96 4.21
CA ASP A 122 6.38 11.45 3.35
C ASP A 122 7.40 10.35 3.04
N ALA A 123 8.07 10.46 1.90
CA ALA A 123 9.15 9.56 1.55
C ALA A 123 10.30 9.65 2.58
N GLY A 124 10.77 8.50 3.06
CA GLY A 124 11.78 8.39 4.10
C GLY A 124 11.24 8.54 5.53
N GLU A 125 9.96 8.86 5.71
CA GLU A 125 9.34 8.83 7.03
C GLU A 125 9.28 7.38 7.55
N ARG A 126 9.75 7.18 8.79
CA ARG A 126 9.79 5.86 9.44
C ARG A 126 8.72 5.79 10.52
N ILE A 127 7.66 5.05 10.27
CA ILE A 127 6.50 4.92 11.15
C ILE A 127 6.63 3.64 11.97
N ALA A 128 6.69 3.76 13.29
CA ALA A 128 6.75 2.63 14.21
C ALA A 128 5.34 2.11 14.51
N LEU A 129 5.14 0.79 14.41
CA LEU A 129 3.86 0.16 14.75
C LEU A 129 3.87 -0.30 16.22
N PRO A 130 2.73 -0.26 16.93
CA PRO A 130 2.63 -0.78 18.29
C PRO A 130 2.98 -2.28 18.37
N PRO A 131 3.80 -2.72 19.34
CA PRO A 131 4.19 -4.13 19.48
C PRO A 131 3.03 -4.94 20.09
N GLN A 132 2.14 -5.45 19.24
CA GLN A 132 0.94 -6.20 19.64
C GLN A 132 0.87 -7.61 19.02
N GLY A 133 1.83 -7.97 18.16
CA GLY A 133 1.81 -9.20 17.37
C GLY A 133 0.70 -9.22 16.32
N GLY A 134 0.51 -10.34 15.62
CA GLY A 134 -0.47 -10.45 14.52
C GLY A 134 0.22 -10.84 13.22
N SER A 135 -0.23 -10.29 12.09
CA SER A 135 0.40 -10.54 10.78
C SER A 135 0.42 -9.28 9.92
N LEU A 136 1.48 -9.12 9.14
CA LEU A 136 1.56 -8.14 8.07
C LEU A 136 1.28 -8.84 6.75
N ALA A 137 0.32 -8.34 5.97
CA ALA A 137 0.11 -8.72 4.58
C ALA A 137 0.75 -7.66 3.67
N LEU A 138 1.51 -8.11 2.66
CA LEU A 138 2.24 -7.28 1.71
C LEU A 138 1.71 -7.58 0.30
N ASP A 139 1.14 -6.57 -0.36
CA ASP A 139 0.48 -6.67 -1.68
C ASP A 139 -0.62 -7.76 -1.77
N GLY A 140 -1.07 -8.28 -0.63
CA GLY A 140 -1.97 -9.44 -0.56
C GLY A 140 -1.34 -10.78 -0.97
N GLU A 141 -0.03 -10.85 -1.22
CA GLU A 141 0.66 -12.06 -1.70
C GLU A 141 1.59 -12.68 -0.65
N ARG A 142 2.21 -11.86 0.19
CA ARG A 142 3.19 -12.29 1.20
C ARG A 142 2.69 -11.94 2.59
N GLU A 143 3.06 -12.77 3.55
CA GLU A 143 2.69 -12.60 4.95
C GLU A 143 3.90 -12.73 5.88
N ILE A 144 3.97 -11.85 6.89
CA ILE A 144 4.95 -11.91 7.96
C ILE A 144 4.21 -12.04 9.29
N GLU A 145 4.36 -13.18 9.96
CA GLU A 145 3.85 -13.37 11.32
C GLU A 145 4.65 -12.55 12.32
N LEU A 146 3.96 -11.91 13.27
CA LEU A 146 4.52 -11.04 14.29
C LEU A 146 4.23 -11.56 15.70
N SER A 147 5.28 -11.57 16.52
CA SER A 147 5.19 -11.71 17.98
C SER A 147 4.81 -10.37 18.63
N PRO A 148 4.14 -10.37 19.80
CA PRO A 148 3.95 -9.17 20.61
C PRO A 148 5.23 -8.46 21.05
N THR A 149 6.40 -9.11 20.92
CA THR A 149 7.71 -8.51 21.24
C THR A 149 8.43 -7.94 20.03
N ASP A 150 7.92 -8.16 18.82
CA ASP A 150 8.57 -7.69 17.61
C ASP A 150 8.37 -6.18 17.44
N ARG A 151 9.42 -5.49 17.00
CA ARG A 151 9.36 -4.06 16.67
C ARG A 151 9.29 -3.91 15.17
N VAL A 152 8.26 -3.21 14.71
CA VAL A 152 7.98 -3.07 13.28
C VAL A 152 8.04 -1.61 12.89
N HIS A 153 8.71 -1.36 11.76
CA HIS A 153 8.74 -0.05 11.13
C HIS A 153 8.32 -0.16 9.67
N VAL A 154 7.49 0.78 9.22
CA VAL A 154 7.10 0.94 7.82
C VAL A 154 7.60 2.28 7.32
N SER A 155 8.12 2.31 6.10
CA SER A 155 8.56 3.55 5.44
C SER A 155 8.20 3.57 3.96
N LEU A 156 7.95 4.75 3.43
CA LEU A 156 7.76 4.96 2.00
C LEU A 156 9.11 5.24 1.34
N VAL A 157 9.43 4.49 0.28
CA VAL A 157 10.66 4.65 -0.50
C VAL A 157 10.28 5.22 -1.86
N LYS A 158 10.68 6.46 -2.13
CA LYS A 158 10.52 7.10 -3.44
C LYS A 158 11.55 6.59 -4.45
N ASP A 159 11.28 6.80 -5.74
CA ASP A 159 12.19 6.51 -6.85
C ASP A 159 12.80 5.11 -6.77
N ALA A 160 12.03 4.16 -6.24
CA ALA A 160 12.49 2.85 -5.82
C ALA A 160 12.64 1.88 -7.00
N PHE A 161 11.77 2.03 -8.01
CA PHE A 161 11.80 1.26 -9.24
C PHE A 161 11.14 2.05 -10.37
N TYR A 162 11.30 1.57 -11.60
CA TYR A 162 10.74 2.22 -12.78
C TYR A 162 9.84 1.26 -13.56
N THR A 163 8.76 1.80 -14.10
CA THR A 163 7.84 1.07 -15.00
C THR A 163 7.78 1.79 -16.33
N VAL A 164 7.52 1.05 -17.40
CA VAL A 164 7.24 1.67 -18.71
C VAL A 164 5.91 2.39 -18.63
N ASP A 165 5.93 3.70 -18.89
CA ASP A 165 4.72 4.48 -19.17
C ASP A 165 4.41 4.32 -20.66
N VAL A 166 3.54 3.36 -20.95
CA VAL A 166 3.13 3.04 -22.32
C VAL A 166 2.47 4.25 -22.99
N SER A 167 1.70 5.05 -22.24
CA SER A 167 1.02 6.22 -22.80
C SER A 167 2.04 7.28 -23.22
N ALA A 168 2.97 7.63 -22.32
CA ALA A 168 4.05 8.57 -22.63
C ALA A 168 4.94 8.06 -23.76
N ALA A 169 5.32 6.78 -23.73
CA ALA A 169 6.13 6.18 -24.78
C ALA A 169 5.45 6.24 -26.16
N MET A 170 4.16 5.87 -26.25
CA MET A 170 3.42 5.91 -27.51
C MET A 170 3.20 7.33 -28.01
N GLN A 171 2.96 8.29 -27.11
CA GLN A 171 2.87 9.70 -27.47
C GLN A 171 4.19 10.21 -28.06
N GLN A 172 5.33 9.88 -27.44
CA GLN A 172 6.65 10.25 -27.96
C GLN A 172 6.95 9.57 -29.30
N ALA A 173 6.58 8.29 -29.45
CA ALA A 173 6.74 7.57 -30.71
C ALA A 173 5.93 8.20 -31.85
N ALA A 174 4.71 8.67 -31.58
CA ALA A 174 3.88 9.36 -32.56
C ALA A 174 4.47 10.73 -32.94
N VAL A 175 4.89 11.53 -31.96
CA VAL A 175 5.51 12.86 -32.18
C VAL A 175 6.76 12.74 -33.05
N GLN A 176 7.57 11.70 -32.82
CA GLN A 176 8.80 11.46 -33.57
C GLN A 176 8.60 10.56 -34.81
N GLN A 177 7.35 10.21 -35.14
CA GLN A 177 6.98 9.34 -36.27
C GLN A 177 7.76 8.00 -36.31
N LEU A 178 8.12 7.46 -35.15
CA LEU A 178 9.03 6.30 -35.05
C LEU A 178 8.45 4.99 -35.60
N LEU A 179 7.13 4.94 -35.75
CA LEU A 179 6.35 3.81 -36.24
C LEU A 179 5.86 4.01 -37.68
N LEU A 180 6.18 5.14 -38.32
CA LEU A 180 5.90 5.38 -39.73
C LEU A 180 6.95 4.65 -40.58
N HIS A 181 6.50 3.74 -41.44
CA HIS A 181 7.34 3.07 -42.44
C HIS A 181 7.00 3.63 -43.83
N ALA A 182 8.05 3.85 -44.63
CA ALA A 182 7.95 4.23 -46.04
C ALA A 182 7.96 3.00 -46.94
#